data_AF-A0A8S3GM78-F1
#
_entry.id   AF-A0A8S3GM78-F1
#
_cell.length_a   1.000
_cell.length_b   1.000
_cell.length_c   1.000
_cell.angle_alpha   90.00
_cell.angle_beta   90.00
_cell.angle_gamma   90.00
#
_symmetry.space_group_name_H-M   'P 1'
#
loop_
_entity.id
_entity.type
_entity.pdbx_description
1 polymer ?
#
loop_
_entity_poly.entity_id
_entity_poly.type
_entity_poly.pdbx_seq_one_letter_code
_entity_poly.pdbx_strand_id
1 'polypeptide(L)'
;MGGGELEINAIAELYGILICVVDVNSEKSCINVTKFPSNGASFEKCCYIILNRCHYQPLCLCVEDNSNYEAAIFSSNDRKVEELLYEFISETFPNYKFGSCNNKTDADVLVQQP
;
A
#
# COMPACT_ATOMS: atom_id res chain seq x y z
N MET A 1 6.54 -12.99 -7.50
CA MET A 1 7.08 -13.07 -6.13
C MET A 1 8.28 -12.14 -6.09
N GLY A 2 8.09 -10.92 -5.57
CA GLY A 2 9.17 -9.94 -5.41
C GLY A 2 9.91 -10.20 -4.11
N GLY A 3 11.24 -10.09 -4.11
CA GLY A 3 12.03 -10.21 -2.88
C GLY A 3 11.73 -9.04 -1.93
N GLY A 4 11.64 -9.31 -0.63
CA GLY A 4 11.47 -8.28 0.41
C GLY A 4 10.37 -8.54 1.44
N GLU A 5 9.38 -9.40 1.14
CA GLU A 5 8.24 -9.62 2.06
C GLU A 5 8.66 -10.23 3.40
N LEU A 6 9.62 -11.16 3.40
CA LEU A 6 10.16 -11.79 4.61
C LEU A 6 10.88 -10.76 5.48
N GLU A 7 11.71 -9.93 4.85
CA GLU A 7 12.45 -8.86 5.52
C GLU A 7 11.51 -7.79 6.08
N ILE A 8 10.49 -7.38 5.30
CA ILE A 8 9.48 -6.40 5.75
C ILE A 8 8.69 -6.95 6.95
N ASN A 9 8.30 -8.22 6.92
CA ASN A 9 7.61 -8.85 8.05
C ASN A 9 8.49 -8.86 9.32
N ALA A 10 9.76 -9.25 9.18
CA ALA A 10 10.71 -9.27 10.29
C ALA A 10 10.96 -7.86 10.87
N ILE A 11 11.06 -6.84 10.01
CA ILE A 11 11.20 -5.44 10.43
C ILE A 11 9.94 -4.96 11.16
N ALA A 12 8.75 -5.25 10.64
CA ALA A 12 7.48 -4.87 11.26
C ALA A 12 7.35 -5.43 12.69
N GLU A 13 7.70 -6.70 12.88
CA GLU A 13 7.72 -7.35 14.18
C GLU A 13 8.79 -6.78 15.12
N LEU A 14 10.01 -6.55 14.62
CA LEU A 14 11.12 -6.02 15.41
C LEU A 14 10.81 -4.62 15.98
N TYR A 15 10.21 -3.75 15.17
CA TYR A 15 9.91 -2.37 15.56
C TYR A 15 8.51 -2.19 16.18
N GLY A 16 7.69 -3.25 16.19
CA GLY A 16 6.32 -3.17 16.68
C GLY A 16 5.47 -2.17 15.90
N ILE A 17 5.59 -2.15 14.57
CA ILE A 17 4.92 -1.20 13.69
C ILE A 17 4.25 -1.93 12.52
N LEU A 18 3.06 -1.46 12.15
CA LEU A 18 2.38 -1.91 10.94
C LEU A 18 3.03 -1.27 9.70
N ILE A 19 3.57 -2.07 8.79
CA ILE A 19 4.10 -1.57 7.51
C ILE A 19 3.04 -1.78 6.43
N CYS A 20 2.52 -0.69 5.88
CA CYS A 20 1.57 -0.69 4.78
C CYS A 20 2.32 -0.52 3.45
N VAL A 21 2.42 -1.59 2.67
CA VAL A 21 3.02 -1.59 1.33
C VAL A 21 1.95 -1.27 0.31
N VAL A 22 2.09 -0.12 -0.37
CA VAL A 22 1.24 0.33 -1.46
C VAL A 22 1.90 -0.11 -2.77
N ASP A 23 1.49 -1.25 -3.30
CA ASP A 23 1.95 -1.80 -4.58
C ASP A 23 1.19 -1.14 -5.73
N VAL A 24 1.91 -0.34 -6.51
CA VAL A 24 1.41 0.28 -7.73
C VAL A 24 1.83 -0.59 -8.91
N ASN A 25 0.94 -1.49 -9.33
CA ASN A 25 1.24 -2.45 -10.37
C ASN A 25 0.94 -1.88 -11.76
N SER A 26 2.01 -1.52 -12.48
CA SER A 26 1.89 -0.90 -13.81
C SER A 26 1.31 -1.77 -14.91
N GLU A 27 1.33 -3.10 -14.75
CA GLU A 27 0.79 -4.01 -15.75
C GLU A 27 -0.74 -4.14 -15.66
N LYS A 28 -1.30 -3.92 -14.47
CA LYS A 28 -2.73 -4.11 -14.20
C LYS A 28 -3.48 -2.82 -13.93
N SER A 29 -2.80 -1.68 -13.95
CA SER A 29 -3.36 -0.37 -13.54
C SER A 29 -4.07 -0.47 -12.18
N CYS A 30 -3.41 -1.16 -11.24
CA CYS A 30 -3.97 -1.57 -9.96
C CYS A 30 -3.15 -1.01 -8.81
N ILE A 31 -3.80 -0.60 -7.72
CA ILE A 31 -3.16 -0.31 -6.45
C ILE A 31 -3.63 -1.33 -5.41
N ASN A 32 -2.67 -2.05 -4.83
CA ASN A 32 -2.90 -2.97 -3.72
C ASN A 32 -2.21 -2.43 -2.46
N VAL A 33 -2.86 -2.59 -1.31
CA VAL A 33 -2.26 -2.28 -0.02
C VAL A 33 -2.10 -3.57 0.78
N THR A 34 -0.86 -3.99 0.98
CA THR A 34 -0.50 -5.16 1.79
C THR A 34 0.02 -4.71 3.14
N LYS A 35 -0.56 -5.24 4.22
CA LYS A 35 -0.20 -4.88 5.59
C LYS A 35 0.71 -5.96 6.19
N PHE A 36 1.80 -5.53 6.80
CA PHE A 36 2.74 -6.38 7.51
C PHE A 36 2.82 -5.99 8.99
N PRO A 37 2.97 -6.96 9.90
CA PRO A 37 3.10 -8.38 9.61
C PRO A 37 1.78 -9.03 9.18
N SER A 38 1.89 -10.08 8.37
CA SER A 38 0.73 -10.76 7.77
C SER A 38 0.02 -11.71 8.73
N ASN A 39 0.58 -11.92 9.93
CA ASN A 39 0.06 -12.78 10.98
C ASN A 39 -1.16 -12.22 11.73
N GLY A 40 -1.66 -11.04 11.34
CA GLY A 40 -2.83 -10.40 11.96
C GLY A 40 -2.53 -9.71 13.29
N ALA A 41 -1.27 -9.52 13.67
CA ALA A 41 -0.91 -8.70 14.80
C ALA A 41 -1.36 -7.25 14.59
N SER A 42 -2.01 -6.68 15.61
CA SER A 42 -2.47 -5.29 15.60
C SER A 42 -1.41 -4.41 16.25
N PHE A 43 -0.89 -3.44 15.49
CA PHE A 43 0.01 -2.41 16.01
C PHE A 43 -0.71 -1.07 16.04
N GLU A 44 -0.44 -0.27 17.08
CA GLU A 44 -1.03 1.07 17.23
C GLU A 44 -0.44 2.09 16.25
N LYS A 45 0.76 1.81 15.73
CA LYS A 45 1.48 2.67 14.80
C LYS A 45 1.60 2.02 13.44
N CYS A 46 1.64 2.84 12.39
CA CYS A 46 1.93 2.41 11.04
C CYS A 46 2.88 3.34 10.29
N CYS A 47 3.47 2.82 9.22
CA CYS A 47 4.14 3.60 8.18
C CYS A 47 3.71 3.09 6.79
N TYR A 48 3.90 3.92 5.77
CA TYR A 48 3.53 3.60 4.40
C TYR A 48 4.77 3.58 3.51
N ILE A 49 4.89 2.55 2.67
CA ILE A 49 5.92 2.47 1.64
C ILE A 49 5.25 2.21 0.29
N ILE A 50 5.70 2.89 -0.77
CA ILE A 50 5.28 2.58 -2.13
C ILE A 50 6.24 1.55 -2.72
N LEU A 51 5.67 0.51 -3.31
CA LEU A 51 6.38 -0.39 -4.21
C LEU A 51 5.99 -0.03 -5.65
N ASN A 52 6.95 0.48 -6.42
CA ASN A 52 6.79 0.73 -7.84
C ASN A 52 7.77 -0.15 -8.61
N ARG A 53 7.24 -1.17 -9.31
CA ARG A 53 7.98 -2.23 -10.02
C ARG A 53 8.91 -3.06 -9.13
N CYS A 54 10.05 -2.49 -8.73
CA CYS A 54 11.08 -3.14 -7.93
C CYS A 54 11.74 -2.18 -6.92
N HIS A 55 11.20 -0.97 -6.77
CA HIS A 55 11.75 0.04 -5.90
C HIS A 55 10.77 0.34 -4.76
N TYR A 56 11.26 0.21 -3.53
CA TYR A 56 10.56 0.62 -2.32
C TYR A 56 10.94 2.06 -1.98
N GLN A 57 9.94 2.91 -1.80
CA GLN A 57 10.13 4.30 -1.38
C GLN A 57 9.24 4.60 -0.17
N PRO A 58 9.80 5.15 0.92
CA PRO A 58 8.99 5.57 2.06
C PRO A 58 8.12 6.76 1.69
N LEU A 59 6.91 6.79 2.25
CA LEU A 59 6.05 7.97 2.22
C LEU A 59 6.18 8.76 3.53
N CYS A 60 6.36 10.07 3.39
CA CYS A 60 6.38 11.02 4.48
C CYS A 60 5.28 12.07 4.26
N LEU A 61 4.68 12.54 5.35
CA LEU A 61 3.76 13.67 5.32
C LEU A 61 4.53 14.94 5.72
N CYS A 62 4.60 15.91 4.82
CA CYS A 62 5.13 17.24 5.10
C CYS A 62 4.10 18.04 5.89
N VAL A 63 4.45 18.50 7.09
CA VAL A 63 3.61 19.37 7.90
C VAL A 63 4.10 20.81 7.74
N GLU A 64 3.30 21.65 7.08
CA GLU A 64 3.58 23.08 6.90
C GLU A 64 3.34 23.87 8.19
N ASP A 65 4.22 23.72 9.17
CA ASP A 65 4.23 24.54 10.38
C ASP A 65 5.63 25.13 10.61
N ASN A 66 6.01 26.18 9.84
CA ASN A 66 7.22 27.02 10.01
C ASN A 66 8.59 26.32 10.24
N SER A 67 8.65 24.99 10.18
CA SER A 67 9.76 24.16 10.68
C SER A 67 10.07 22.95 9.78
N ASN A 68 9.33 22.77 8.67
CA ASN A 68 9.50 21.66 7.71
C ASN A 68 9.70 20.31 8.41
N TYR A 69 8.73 19.90 9.21
CA TYR A 69 8.75 18.58 9.84
C TYR A 69 8.11 17.54 8.92
N GLU A 70 8.81 16.42 8.72
CA GLU A 70 8.31 15.25 8.01
C GLU A 70 7.87 14.17 9.01
N ALA A 71 6.59 13.83 9.01
CA ALA A 71 6.07 12.69 9.75
C ALA A 71 6.09 11.43 8.86
N ALA A 72 6.74 10.37 9.32
CA ALA A 72 6.76 9.06 8.62
C ALA A 72 6.05 7.94 9.39
N ILE A 73 5.66 8.21 10.65
CA ILE A 73 5.04 7.25 11.56
C ILE A 73 3.72 7.83 12.03
N PHE A 74 2.65 7.07 11.88
CA PHE A 74 1.28 7.50 12.11
C PHE A 74 0.55 6.53 13.05
N SER A 75 -0.63 6.91 13.52
CA SER A 75 -1.54 5.95 14.14
C SER A 75 -2.09 5.00 13.08
N SER A 76 -2.17 3.71 13.37
CA SER A 76 -2.68 2.70 12.43
C SER A 76 -4.15 2.89 12.07
N ASN A 77 -4.88 3.68 12.86
CA ASN A 77 -6.28 4.05 12.64
C ASN A 77 -6.45 5.52 12.22
N ASP A 78 -5.38 6.19 11.78
CA ASP A 78 -5.45 7.58 11.34
C ASP A 78 -6.13 7.72 9.97
N ARG A 79 -7.43 8.05 10.01
CA ARG A 79 -8.24 8.24 8.81
C ARG A 79 -7.75 9.39 7.92
N LYS A 80 -7.17 10.44 8.49
CA LYS A 80 -6.71 11.59 7.69
C LYS A 80 -5.50 11.21 6.86
N VAL A 81 -4.55 10.49 7.45
CA VAL A 81 -3.37 9.99 6.73
C VAL A 81 -3.79 9.04 5.62
N GLU A 82 -4.79 8.19 5.89
CA GLU A 82 -5.37 7.31 4.89
C GLU A 82 -6.04 8.10 3.74
N GLU A 83 -6.85 9.12 4.03
CA GLU A 83 -7.45 10.01 3.03
C GLU A 83 -6.39 10.70 2.15
N LEU A 84 -5.34 11.26 2.77
CA LEU A 84 -4.23 11.91 2.06
C LEU A 84 -3.46 10.92 1.18
N LEU A 85 -3.29 9.67 1.63
CA LEU A 85 -2.71 8.62 0.82
C LEU A 85 -3.56 8.34 -0.41
N TYR A 86 -4.87 8.21 -0.26
CA TYR A 86 -5.78 7.99 -1.39
C TYR A 86 -5.74 9.16 -2.39
N GLU A 87 -5.71 10.39 -1.90
CA GLU A 87 -5.59 11.60 -2.73
C GLU A 87 -4.26 11.60 -3.49
N PHE A 88 -3.13 11.48 -2.79
CA PHE A 88 -1.80 11.41 -3.38
C PHE A 88 -1.69 10.35 -4.49
N ILE A 89 -2.19 9.14 -4.23
CA ILE A 89 -2.15 8.04 -5.19
C ILE A 89 -3.06 8.34 -6.39
N SER A 90 -4.25 8.91 -6.18
CA SER A 90 -5.19 9.23 -7.26
C SER A 90 -4.63 10.33 -8.18
N GLU A 91 -3.91 11.30 -7.64
CA GLU A 91 -3.27 12.37 -8.42
C GLU A 91 -2.01 11.88 -9.16
N THR A 92 -1.18 11.08 -8.48
CA THR A 92 0.09 10.59 -9.03
C THR A 92 -0.13 9.48 -10.07
N PHE A 93 -1.17 8.65 -9.86
CA PHE A 93 -1.48 7.49 -10.67
C PHE A 93 -2.95 7.52 -11.17
N PRO A 94 -3.35 8.53 -11.96
CA PRO A 94 -4.76 8.79 -12.29
C PRO A 94 -5.44 7.69 -13.12
N ASN A 95 -4.65 6.81 -13.75
CA ASN A 95 -5.16 5.67 -14.52
C ASN A 95 -5.30 4.39 -13.69
N TYR A 96 -4.94 4.42 -12.41
CA TYR A 96 -4.92 3.25 -11.53
C TYR A 96 -6.12 3.26 -10.60
N LYS A 97 -6.60 2.07 -10.24
CA LYS A 97 -7.72 1.91 -9.32
C LYS A 97 -7.32 1.07 -8.11
N PHE A 98 -7.84 1.43 -6.94
CA PHE A 98 -7.75 0.60 -5.76
C PHE A 98 -8.64 -0.65 -5.90
N GLY A 99 -8.12 -1.82 -5.50
CA GLY A 99 -8.89 -3.05 -5.38
C GLY A 99 -8.25 -4.25 -6.09
N SER A 100 -8.79 -5.45 -5.88
CA SER A 100 -8.33 -6.66 -6.56
C SER A 100 -8.60 -6.56 -8.07
N CYS A 101 -7.53 -6.43 -8.85
CA CYS A 101 -7.55 -6.75 -10.26
C CYS A 101 -7.79 -8.25 -10.42
N ASN A 102 -9.06 -8.65 -10.31
CA ASN A 102 -9.52 -9.95 -10.76
C ASN A 102 -9.14 -10.03 -12.24
N ASN A 103 -8.15 -10.87 -12.56
CA ASN A 103 -8.02 -11.39 -13.90
C ASN A 103 -9.42 -11.92 -14.24
N LYS A 104 -10.07 -11.35 -15.26
CA LYS A 104 -11.01 -12.16 -16.02
C LYS A 104 -10.17 -13.30 -16.57
N THR A 105 -10.11 -14.41 -15.85
CA THR A 105 -9.74 -15.67 -16.47
C THR A 105 -10.74 -15.88 -17.59
N ASP A 106 -10.27 -16.21 -18.79
CA ASP A 106 -11.06 -16.52 -19.99
C ASP A 106 -12.08 -17.68 -19.79
N ALA A 107 -12.29 -18.16 -18.57
CA ALA A 107 -13.22 -19.20 -18.17
C ALA A 107 -14.70 -18.73 -18.09
N ASP A 108 -14.99 -17.43 -18.11
CA ASP A 108 -16.37 -16.90 -18.06
C ASP A 108 -17.00 -16.62 -19.44
N VAL A 109 -16.34 -17.02 -20.54
CA VAL A 109 -16.88 -16.89 -21.93
C VAL A 109 -17.40 -18.24 -22.49
N LEU A 110 -17.60 -19.26 -21.64
CA LEU A 110 -18.17 -20.54 -22.05
C LEU A 110 -19.40 -20.95 -21.23
N VAL A 111 -20.38 -20.06 -21.12
CA VAL A 111 -21.77 -20.47 -20.86
C VAL A 111 -22.71 -19.62 -21.72
N GLN A 112 -22.74 -19.90 -23.03
CA GLN A 112 -23.98 -19.82 -23.77
C GLN A 112 -24.13 -21.05 -24.65
N GLN A 113 -25.36 -21.56 -24.61
CA GLN A 113 -26.00 -22.59 -25.42
C GLN A 113 -25.97 -24.02 -24.86
N PRO A 114 -27.10 -24.76 -24.95
CA PRO A 114 -28.31 -24.49 -25.74
C PRO A 114 -29.37 -23.64 -25.04
#